data_AF-A0ABD4YIS9-F1
#
_entry.id   AF-A0ABD4YIS9-F1
#
_cell.length_a   1.000
_cell.length_b   1.000
_cell.length_c   1.000
_cell.angle_alpha   90.00
_cell.angle_beta   90.00
_cell.angle_gamma   90.00
#
_symmetry.space_group_name_H-M   'P 1'
#
loop_
_entity.id
_entity.type
_entity.pdbx_description
1 polymer ?
#
loop_
_entity_poly.entity_id
_entity_poly.type
_entity_poly.pdbx_seq_one_letter_code
_entity_poly.pdbx_strand_id
1 'polypeptide(L)'
;MSDEIRLPELVSEYAKYYGVDVPDAAHALHELIGELHQEYKAQGRFALPSHVFWVGRVDSSRHSIRKYKLFFEGVLNYFYGLYGSVSKEGFDLVTTYSESCRDTRDVPAGLIFLSKKTLAEWFGQAGIEVPKYFLVEEASAKIEISNEGKASRAKEMASIGQIISGLVDLIKEVDRAHTEQPVDDKARMRADTIKLRAARLHDSSSIYNLCTTILNLADAAEADMPRSHKTLEKYMDDSFRKGTKKPR
;
A
#
# COMPACT_ATOMS: atom_id res chain seq x y z
N MET A 1 -19.52 13.96 -10.53
CA MET A 1 -18.98 13.31 -9.31
C MET A 1 -18.28 14.38 -8.50
N SER A 2 -18.29 14.27 -7.18
CA SER A 2 -17.89 15.35 -6.27
C SER A 2 -16.36 15.47 -6.23
N ASP A 3 -15.83 16.69 -6.33
CA ASP A 3 -14.40 17.02 -6.14
C ASP A 3 -13.94 16.87 -4.67
N GLU A 4 -14.89 16.53 -3.79
CA GLU A 4 -14.72 16.45 -2.36
C GLU A 4 -14.33 15.03 -1.93
N ILE A 5 -13.23 14.91 -1.19
CA ILE A 5 -12.72 13.64 -0.68
C ILE A 5 -12.40 13.74 0.80
N ARG A 6 -12.37 12.61 1.51
CA ARG A 6 -11.93 12.57 2.91
C ARG A 6 -10.41 12.62 3.01
N LEU A 7 -9.89 13.09 4.13
CA LEU A 7 -8.46 13.17 4.38
C LEU A 7 -7.72 11.80 4.24
N PRO A 8 -8.26 10.66 4.71
CA PRO A 8 -7.64 9.35 4.46
C PRO A 8 -7.74 8.88 3.00
N GLU A 9 -8.82 9.28 2.30
CA GLU A 9 -9.02 8.96 0.88
C GLU A 9 -7.99 9.70 0.02
N LEU A 10 -7.64 10.94 0.36
CA LEU A 10 -6.56 11.68 -0.29
C LEU A 10 -5.26 10.89 -0.31
N VAL A 11 -4.83 10.36 0.83
CA VAL A 11 -3.59 9.55 0.91
C VAL A 11 -3.70 8.31 0.05
N SER A 12 -4.83 7.62 0.15
CA SER A 12 -5.08 6.36 -0.57
C SER A 12 -5.13 6.56 -2.09
N GLU A 13 -5.78 7.62 -2.56
CA GLU A 13 -5.87 7.97 -3.97
C GLU A 13 -4.55 8.49 -4.53
N TYR A 14 -3.82 9.30 -3.76
CA TYR A 14 -2.48 9.78 -4.14
C TYR A 14 -1.51 8.60 -4.31
N ALA A 15 -1.51 7.66 -3.36
CA ALA A 15 -0.72 6.42 -3.43
C ALA A 15 -1.07 5.61 -4.70
N LYS A 16 -2.37 5.42 -4.97
CA LYS A 16 -2.85 4.72 -6.16
C LYS A 16 -2.44 5.41 -7.46
N TYR A 17 -2.51 6.74 -7.51
CA TYR A 17 -2.19 7.53 -8.70
C TYR A 17 -0.71 7.41 -9.06
N TYR A 18 0.19 7.52 -8.07
CA TYR A 18 1.64 7.45 -8.29
C TYR A 18 2.22 6.02 -8.23
N GLY A 19 1.41 5.03 -7.85
CA GLY A 19 1.85 3.63 -7.76
C GLY A 19 2.82 3.36 -6.61
N VAL A 20 2.70 4.13 -5.52
CA VAL A 20 3.53 4.04 -4.31
C VAL A 20 2.73 3.46 -3.14
N ASP A 21 3.40 3.15 -2.02
CA ASP A 21 2.72 2.71 -0.81
C ASP A 21 2.14 3.89 0.00
N VAL A 22 1.38 3.58 1.06
CA VAL A 22 0.72 4.59 1.89
C VAL A 22 1.73 5.46 2.66
N PRO A 23 2.77 4.92 3.29
CA PRO A 23 3.81 5.74 3.92
C PRO A 23 4.49 6.73 2.96
N ASP A 24 4.88 6.29 1.76
CA ASP A 24 5.53 7.16 0.78
C ASP A 24 4.58 8.27 0.30
N ALA A 25 3.32 7.93 0.04
CA ALA A 25 2.29 8.92 -0.32
C ALA A 25 2.04 9.92 0.82
N ALA A 26 1.96 9.45 2.06
CA ALA A 26 1.77 10.30 3.23
C ALA A 26 2.97 11.24 3.44
N HIS A 27 4.20 10.75 3.24
CA HIS A 27 5.39 11.59 3.31
C HIS A 27 5.39 12.67 2.21
N ALA A 28 5.05 12.31 0.97
CA ALA A 28 4.96 13.29 -0.13
C ALA A 28 3.88 14.36 0.15
N LEU A 29 2.72 13.97 0.65
CA LEU A 29 1.64 14.90 1.03
C LEU A 29 2.03 15.76 2.24
N HIS A 30 2.78 15.21 3.19
CA HIS A 30 3.32 15.96 4.31
C HIS A 30 4.24 17.09 3.84
N GLU A 31 5.20 16.78 2.96
CA GLU A 31 6.12 17.80 2.43
C GLU A 31 5.35 18.88 1.66
N LEU A 32 4.41 18.47 0.80
CA LEU A 32 3.61 19.39 -0.02
C LEU A 32 2.76 20.35 0.84
N ILE A 33 2.08 19.84 1.86
CA ILE A 33 1.32 20.68 2.80
C ILE A 33 2.27 21.47 3.72
N GLY A 34 3.48 20.96 3.97
CA GLY A 34 4.52 21.64 4.72
C GLY A 34 5.04 22.88 4.00
N GLU A 35 5.29 22.79 2.70
CA GLU A 35 5.64 23.93 1.85
C GLU A 35 4.53 24.99 1.87
N LEU A 36 3.27 24.55 1.71
CA LEU A 36 2.10 25.43 1.78
C LEU A 36 2.00 26.12 3.15
N HIS A 37 2.26 25.39 4.23
CA HIS A 37 2.29 25.94 5.59
C HIS A 37 3.38 27.00 5.73
N GLN A 38 4.60 26.77 5.23
CA GLN A 38 5.69 27.74 5.32
C GLN A 38 5.34 29.05 4.62
N GLU A 39 4.79 28.98 3.41
CA GLU A 39 4.39 30.15 2.62
C GLU A 39 3.32 30.96 3.35
N TYR A 40 2.25 30.31 3.83
CA TYR A 40 1.18 31.03 4.52
C TYR A 40 1.51 31.47 5.94
N LYS A 41 2.42 30.76 6.62
CA LYS A 41 2.95 31.16 7.93
C LYS A 41 3.71 32.48 7.83
N ALA A 42 4.48 32.70 6.76
CA ALA A 42 5.13 34.00 6.51
C ALA A 42 4.11 35.15 6.36
N GLN A 43 2.88 34.84 5.98
CA GLN A 43 1.75 35.78 5.85
C GLN A 43 0.87 35.86 7.12
N GLY A 44 1.26 35.20 8.22
CA GLY A 44 0.53 35.17 9.48
C GLY A 44 -0.74 34.29 9.46
N ARG A 45 -0.86 33.36 8.51
CA ARG A 45 -2.02 32.47 8.36
C ARG A 45 -1.66 31.06 8.83
N PHE A 46 -2.26 30.65 9.94
CA PHE A 46 -2.01 29.35 10.59
C PHE A 46 -3.16 28.35 10.45
N ALA A 47 -4.36 28.84 10.12
CA ALA A 47 -5.54 28.01 9.94
C ALA A 47 -5.75 27.66 8.46
N LEU A 48 -6.17 26.42 8.22
CA LEU A 48 -6.61 25.97 6.91
C LEU A 48 -7.94 26.67 6.56
N PRO A 49 -8.09 27.21 5.33
CA PRO A 49 -9.34 27.84 4.91
C PRO A 49 -10.49 26.83 4.85
N SER A 50 -11.66 27.22 5.36
CA SER A 50 -12.82 26.32 5.45
C SER A 50 -13.42 25.91 4.11
N HIS A 51 -13.10 26.62 3.03
CA HIS A 51 -13.50 26.26 1.67
C HIS A 51 -12.55 25.24 1.02
N VAL A 52 -11.36 25.03 1.61
CA VAL A 52 -10.39 24.02 1.17
C VAL A 52 -10.53 22.76 2.03
N PHE A 53 -10.52 22.91 3.36
CA PHE A 53 -10.64 21.82 4.33
C PHE A 53 -11.76 22.11 5.33
N TRP A 54 -12.58 21.11 5.64
CA TRP A 54 -13.64 21.28 6.64
C TRP A 54 -14.00 19.97 7.33
N VAL A 55 -14.65 20.08 8.48
CA VAL A 55 -15.26 18.94 9.16
C VAL A 55 -16.67 18.74 8.61
N GLY A 56 -16.92 17.57 8.03
CA GLY A 56 -18.20 17.18 7.47
C GLY A 56 -19.06 16.35 8.44
N ARG A 57 -20.08 15.70 7.89
CA ARG A 57 -20.89 14.71 8.61
C ARG A 57 -20.41 13.30 8.26
N VAL A 58 -20.79 12.32 9.10
CA VAL A 58 -20.46 10.90 8.87
C VAL A 58 -21.01 10.41 7.52
N ASP A 59 -22.19 10.91 7.14
CA ASP A 59 -22.97 10.51 5.98
C ASP A 59 -22.83 11.43 4.76
N SER A 60 -22.16 12.58 4.89
CA SER A 60 -22.03 13.53 3.78
C SER A 60 -20.88 14.52 3.97
N SER A 61 -20.36 15.04 2.85
CA SER A 61 -19.41 16.15 2.81
C SER A 61 -20.00 17.48 3.28
N ARG A 62 -21.29 17.55 3.63
CA ARG A 62 -21.89 18.79 4.15
C ARG A 62 -21.18 19.21 5.43
N HIS A 63 -20.84 20.50 5.53
CA HIS A 63 -20.26 21.08 6.73
C HIS A 63 -21.01 20.67 7.99
N SER A 64 -20.25 20.33 9.03
CA SER A 64 -20.79 20.09 10.36
C SER A 64 -21.53 21.32 10.88
N ILE A 65 -22.57 21.08 11.68
CA ILE A 65 -23.31 22.14 12.37
C ILE A 65 -22.38 22.90 13.33
N ARG A 66 -21.39 22.19 13.90
CA ARG A 66 -20.34 22.80 14.73
C ARG A 66 -19.29 23.41 13.82
N LYS A 67 -18.86 24.62 14.16
CA LYS A 67 -17.79 25.31 13.44
C LYS A 67 -16.44 24.88 13.98
N TYR A 68 -15.64 24.27 13.12
CA TYR A 68 -14.28 23.84 13.42
C TYR A 68 -13.29 24.68 12.61
N LYS A 69 -12.21 25.11 13.28
CA LYS A 69 -11.01 25.60 12.61
C LYS A 69 -9.98 24.48 12.58
N LEU A 70 -9.55 24.15 11.38
CA LEU A 70 -8.46 23.22 11.12
C LEU A 70 -7.15 24.01 11.03
N PHE A 71 -6.07 23.44 11.54
CA PHE A 71 -4.73 24.04 11.48
C PHE A 71 -3.80 23.15 10.66
N PHE A 72 -2.78 23.77 10.05
CA PHE A 72 -1.78 23.03 9.29
C PHE A 72 -1.11 21.96 10.13
N GLU A 73 -0.75 22.27 11.39
CA GLU A 73 -0.08 21.34 12.29
C GLU A 73 -0.91 20.07 12.54
N GLY A 74 -2.24 20.19 12.64
CA GLY A 74 -3.11 19.02 12.82
C GLY A 74 -3.03 18.05 11.64
N VAL A 75 -3.07 18.59 10.42
CA VAL A 75 -3.01 17.79 9.18
C VAL A 75 -1.60 17.24 8.93
N LEU A 76 -0.56 18.04 9.19
CA LEU A 76 0.84 17.59 9.09
C LEU A 76 1.12 16.46 10.08
N ASN A 77 0.68 16.59 11.33
CA ASN A 77 0.84 15.53 12.33
C ASN A 77 0.12 14.24 11.94
N TYR A 78 -1.05 14.35 11.29
CA TYR A 78 -1.76 13.21 10.74
C TYR A 78 -0.92 12.47 9.69
N PHE A 79 -0.40 13.18 8.68
CA PHE A 79 0.45 12.54 7.66
C PHE A 79 1.74 11.97 8.25
N TYR A 80 2.39 12.72 9.16
CA TYR A 80 3.57 12.24 9.89
C TYR A 80 3.29 10.94 10.63
N GLY A 81 2.09 10.79 11.20
CA GLY A 81 1.68 9.56 11.87
C GLY A 81 1.62 8.33 10.94
N LEU A 82 1.31 8.52 9.65
CA LEU A 82 1.17 7.42 8.70
C LEU A 82 2.51 6.85 8.19
N TYR A 83 3.58 7.65 8.20
CA TYR A 83 4.92 7.20 7.78
C TYR A 83 5.96 7.17 8.92
N GLY A 84 5.64 7.76 10.07
CA GLY A 84 6.50 7.78 11.24
C GLY A 84 6.61 6.41 11.90
N SER A 85 7.82 6.02 12.29
CA SER A 85 8.12 4.72 12.92
C SER A 85 7.67 4.58 14.38
N VAL A 86 7.07 5.63 14.96
CA VAL A 86 6.63 5.65 16.35
C VAL A 86 5.13 5.41 16.38
N SER A 87 4.72 4.22 16.81
CA SER A 87 3.33 3.89 17.14
C SER A 87 2.79 4.89 18.16
N LYS A 88 2.06 5.90 17.69
CA LYS A 88 1.32 6.84 18.54
C LYS A 88 -0.14 6.40 18.55
N GLU A 89 -0.71 6.20 19.73
CA GLU A 89 -2.15 6.07 19.88
C GLU A 89 -2.83 7.31 19.27
N GLY A 90 -3.86 7.13 18.43
CA GLY A 90 -4.63 8.24 17.84
C GLY A 90 -4.28 8.67 16.42
N PHE A 91 -3.66 7.83 15.59
CA PHE A 91 -3.38 8.11 14.17
C PHE A 91 -4.58 8.57 13.33
N ASP A 92 -5.79 8.25 13.77
CA ASP A 92 -7.03 8.61 13.09
C ASP A 92 -7.60 9.95 13.55
N LEU A 93 -6.90 10.70 14.40
CA LEU A 93 -7.38 11.95 14.97
C LEU A 93 -6.57 13.16 14.49
N VAL A 94 -7.27 14.25 14.24
CA VAL A 94 -6.70 15.55 13.90
C VAL A 94 -7.14 16.56 14.94
N THR A 95 -6.17 17.22 15.57
CA THR A 95 -6.45 18.27 16.55
C THR A 95 -6.96 19.53 15.85
N THR A 96 -8.11 20.03 16.29
CA THR A 96 -8.84 21.17 15.72
C THR A 96 -9.24 22.15 16.82
N TYR A 97 -9.73 23.33 16.47
CA TYR A 97 -10.40 24.22 17.42
C TYR A 97 -11.90 24.29 17.13
N SER A 98 -12.72 23.96 18.12
CA SER A 98 -14.17 24.10 18.03
C SER A 98 -14.58 25.51 18.48
N GLU A 99 -15.10 26.33 17.56
CA GLU A 99 -15.60 27.66 17.92
C GLU A 99 -16.79 27.59 18.88
N SER A 100 -17.61 26.53 18.74
CA SER A 100 -18.79 26.32 19.59
C SER A 100 -18.42 26.00 21.04
N CYS A 101 -17.33 25.27 21.26
CA CYS A 101 -16.87 24.89 22.60
C CYS A 101 -15.76 25.82 23.12
N ARG A 102 -15.21 26.69 22.27
CA ARG A 102 -14.04 27.55 22.52
C ARG A 102 -12.82 26.77 23.02
N ASP A 103 -12.62 25.56 22.52
CA ASP A 103 -11.61 24.64 23.01
C ASP A 103 -11.04 23.77 21.89
N THR A 104 -9.85 23.21 22.13
CA THR A 104 -9.25 22.23 21.23
C THR A 104 -10.01 20.91 21.29
N ARG A 105 -10.22 20.29 20.13
CA ARG A 105 -10.94 19.04 19.99
C ARG A 105 -10.30 18.19 18.92
N ASP A 106 -10.09 16.93 19.25
CA ASP A 106 -9.70 15.94 18.26
C ASP A 106 -10.91 15.49 17.44
N VAL A 107 -10.75 15.51 16.13
CA VAL A 107 -11.76 15.10 15.15
C VAL A 107 -11.21 13.91 14.37
N PRO A 108 -11.99 12.83 14.18
CA PRO A 108 -11.58 11.75 13.31
C PRO A 108 -11.24 12.23 11.90
N ALA A 109 -10.09 11.83 11.36
CA ALA A 109 -9.61 12.18 10.02
C ALA A 109 -10.64 11.81 8.94
N GLY A 110 -11.38 10.71 9.12
CA GLY A 110 -12.48 10.29 8.24
C GLY A 110 -13.69 11.24 8.22
N LEU A 111 -13.75 12.25 9.10
CA LEU A 111 -14.76 13.31 9.08
C LEU A 111 -14.20 14.63 8.53
N ILE A 112 -12.93 14.67 8.15
CA ILE A 112 -12.33 15.84 7.51
C ILE A 112 -12.39 15.64 6.01
N PHE A 113 -13.06 16.57 5.35
CA PHE A 113 -13.19 16.62 3.91
C PHE A 113 -12.32 17.75 3.36
N LEU A 114 -11.93 17.60 2.09
CA LEU A 114 -11.28 18.63 1.31
C LEU A 114 -11.78 18.62 -0.14
N SER A 115 -11.62 19.74 -0.82
CA SER A 115 -11.85 19.87 -2.27
C SER A 115 -10.51 19.78 -2.99
N LYS A 116 -10.32 18.79 -3.88
CA LYS A 116 -9.07 18.62 -4.63
C LYS A 116 -8.79 19.82 -5.52
N LYS A 117 -9.81 20.31 -6.24
CA LYS A 117 -9.70 21.47 -7.12
C LYS A 117 -9.33 22.73 -6.34
N THR A 118 -10.02 23.01 -5.23
CA THR A 118 -9.72 24.21 -4.44
C THR A 118 -8.32 24.12 -3.82
N LEU A 119 -7.90 22.93 -3.39
CA LEU A 119 -6.53 22.71 -2.92
C LEU A 119 -5.49 22.91 -4.04
N ALA A 120 -5.78 22.47 -5.26
CA ALA A 120 -4.94 22.70 -6.45
C ALA A 120 -4.75 24.19 -6.75
N GLU A 121 -5.86 24.94 -6.76
CA GLU A 121 -5.86 26.39 -6.93
C GLU A 121 -5.05 27.07 -5.82
N TRP A 122 -5.17 26.57 -4.59
CA TRP A 122 -4.47 27.11 -3.43
C TRP A 122 -2.94 26.90 -3.51
N PHE A 123 -2.48 25.73 -3.99
CA PHE A 123 -1.06 25.52 -4.32
C PHE A 123 -0.57 26.51 -5.37
N GLY A 124 -1.35 26.70 -6.45
CA GLY A 124 -1.00 27.64 -7.52
C GLY A 124 -0.88 29.08 -7.03
N GLN A 125 -1.77 29.52 -6.12
CA GLN A 125 -1.70 30.85 -5.50
C GLN A 125 -0.46 31.03 -4.61
N ALA A 126 0.05 29.95 -4.02
CA ALA A 126 1.28 29.94 -3.22
C ALA A 126 2.55 29.82 -4.09
N GLY A 127 2.43 29.73 -5.42
CA GLY A 127 3.57 29.53 -6.32
C GLY A 127 4.16 28.12 -6.26
N ILE A 128 3.45 27.17 -5.66
CA ILE A 128 3.87 25.76 -5.54
C ILE A 128 3.43 25.02 -6.81
N GLU A 129 4.33 24.20 -7.36
CA GLU A 129 4.00 23.36 -8.52
C GLU A 129 2.88 22.37 -8.15
N VAL A 130 1.76 22.47 -8.86
CA VAL A 130 0.59 21.64 -8.58
C VAL A 130 0.85 20.20 -9.06
N PRO A 131 0.83 19.19 -8.17
CA PRO A 131 1.04 17.81 -8.59
C PRO A 131 -0.06 17.35 -9.55
N LYS A 132 0.33 16.58 -10.58
CA LYS A 132 -0.58 16.10 -11.63
C LYS A 132 -1.84 15.43 -11.08
N TYR A 133 -1.73 14.71 -9.96
CA TYR A 133 -2.88 14.10 -9.28
C TYR A 133 -4.04 15.08 -9.01
N PHE A 134 -3.74 16.33 -8.67
CA PHE A 134 -4.75 17.36 -8.39
C PHE A 134 -5.33 18.01 -9.65
N LEU A 135 -4.74 17.74 -10.82
CA LEU A 135 -5.15 18.29 -12.12
C LEU A 135 -6.02 17.32 -12.93
N VAL A 136 -6.07 16.03 -12.54
CA VAL A 136 -6.86 15.02 -13.26
C VAL A 136 -8.30 15.03 -12.79
N GLU A 137 -9.23 15.36 -13.68
CA GLU A 137 -10.66 15.10 -13.47
C GLU A 137 -10.92 13.58 -13.56
N GLU A 138 -11.66 13.00 -12.61
CA GLU A 138 -11.91 11.54 -12.55
C GLU A 138 -12.53 10.95 -13.84
N ALA A 139 -13.26 11.75 -14.62
CA ALA A 139 -13.80 11.35 -15.92
C ALA A 139 -12.70 11.08 -16.98
N SER A 140 -11.52 11.68 -16.78
CA SER A 140 -10.34 11.59 -17.64
C SER A 140 -9.29 10.62 -17.09
N ALA A 141 -9.51 10.07 -15.89
CA ALA A 141 -8.65 9.04 -15.28
C ALA A 141 -8.89 7.65 -15.91
N LYS A 142 -9.01 7.55 -17.24
CA LYS A 142 -8.43 6.41 -17.94
C LYS A 142 -6.94 6.65 -17.96
N ILE A 143 -6.34 6.40 -16.80
CA ILE A 143 -4.92 6.59 -16.57
C ILE A 143 -4.18 5.77 -17.65
N GLU A 144 -3.48 6.48 -18.54
CA GLU A 144 -2.26 6.00 -19.17
C GLU A 144 -1.25 5.71 -18.05
N ILE A 145 -1.55 4.67 -17.27
CA ILE A 145 -0.52 3.99 -16.50
C ILE A 145 0.36 3.46 -17.61
N SER A 146 1.57 4.02 -17.70
CA SER A 146 2.60 3.54 -18.61
C SER A 146 2.46 2.01 -18.68
N ASN A 147 2.24 1.49 -19.89
CA ASN A 147 1.97 0.06 -20.08
C ASN A 147 3.05 -0.83 -19.43
N GLU A 148 4.22 -0.26 -19.12
CA GLU A 148 5.30 -0.87 -18.35
C GLU A 148 4.94 -1.19 -16.89
N GLY A 149 4.27 -0.31 -16.15
CA GLY A 149 3.92 -0.53 -14.74
C GLY A 149 2.79 -1.55 -14.56
N LYS A 150 1.76 -1.49 -15.43
CA LYS A 150 0.68 -2.49 -15.49
C LYS A 150 1.18 -3.84 -15.96
N ALA A 151 2.02 -3.89 -17.00
CA ALA A 151 2.59 -5.14 -17.49
C ALA A 151 3.56 -5.74 -16.46
N SER A 152 4.35 -4.93 -15.75
CA SER A 152 5.23 -5.40 -14.67
C SER A 152 4.41 -5.99 -13.53
N ARG A 153 3.39 -5.27 -13.03
CA ARG A 153 2.51 -5.75 -11.96
C ARG A 153 1.71 -6.98 -12.36
N ALA A 154 1.22 -7.04 -13.60
CA ALA A 154 0.53 -8.22 -14.12
C ALA A 154 1.46 -9.44 -14.21
N LYS A 155 2.71 -9.25 -14.66
CA LYS A 155 3.74 -10.31 -14.68
C LYS A 155 4.11 -10.78 -13.27
N GLU A 156 4.19 -9.87 -12.31
CA GLU A 156 4.44 -10.21 -10.91
C GLU A 156 3.27 -10.97 -10.29
N MET A 157 2.03 -10.53 -10.53
CA MET A 157 0.84 -11.26 -10.07
C MET A 157 0.68 -12.62 -10.73
N ALA A 158 1.02 -12.74 -12.03
CA ALA A 158 1.07 -14.02 -12.70
C ALA A 158 2.12 -14.94 -12.09
N SER A 159 3.31 -14.42 -11.78
CA SER A 159 4.38 -15.19 -11.12
C SER A 159 3.97 -15.66 -9.73
N ILE A 160 3.36 -14.79 -8.91
CA ILE A 160 2.84 -15.15 -7.59
C ILE A 160 1.71 -16.18 -7.70
N GLY A 161 0.79 -16.00 -8.64
CA GLY A 161 -0.28 -16.97 -8.92
C GLY A 161 0.29 -18.34 -9.26
N GLN A 162 1.29 -18.41 -10.14
CA GLN A 162 1.98 -19.65 -10.50
C GLN A 162 2.70 -20.29 -9.31
N ILE A 163 3.34 -19.50 -8.44
CA ILE A 163 3.96 -20.03 -7.21
C ILE A 163 2.89 -20.66 -6.32
N ILE A 164 1.78 -19.97 -6.07
CA ILE A 164 0.70 -20.47 -5.21
C ILE A 164 0.07 -21.74 -5.79
N SER A 165 -0.27 -21.74 -7.07
CA SER A 165 -0.83 -22.92 -7.74
C SER A 165 0.15 -24.10 -7.71
N GLY A 166 1.43 -23.87 -8.03
CA GLY A 166 2.45 -24.91 -7.95
C GLY A 166 2.64 -25.47 -6.55
N LEU A 167 2.62 -24.63 -5.51
CA LEU A 167 2.67 -25.08 -4.10
C LEU A 167 1.45 -25.91 -3.71
N VAL A 168 0.25 -25.51 -4.14
CA VAL A 168 -0.98 -26.27 -3.89
C VAL A 168 -0.92 -27.64 -4.58
N ASP A 169 -0.42 -27.70 -5.83
CA ASP A 169 -0.28 -28.96 -6.55
C ASP A 169 0.80 -29.86 -5.94
N LEU A 170 1.90 -29.27 -5.45
CA LEU A 170 2.89 -30.00 -4.65
C LEU A 170 2.27 -30.65 -3.41
N ILE A 171 1.42 -29.94 -2.67
CA ILE A 171 0.73 -30.49 -1.49
C ILE A 171 -0.15 -31.68 -1.91
N LYS A 172 -0.92 -31.56 -3.00
CA LYS A 172 -1.76 -32.65 -3.52
C LYS A 172 -0.95 -33.87 -3.94
N GLU A 173 0.15 -33.66 -4.67
CA GLU A 173 0.97 -34.78 -5.16
C GLU A 173 1.75 -35.44 -4.03
N VAL A 174 2.16 -34.70 -3.00
CA VAL A 174 2.74 -35.27 -1.78
C VAL A 174 1.69 -36.09 -1.04
N ASP A 175 0.46 -35.58 -0.88
CA ASP A 175 -0.63 -36.33 -0.25
C ASP A 175 -0.92 -37.62 -1.03
N ARG A 176 -1.14 -37.51 -2.35
CA ARG A 176 -1.33 -38.64 -3.26
C ARG A 176 -0.22 -39.68 -3.13
N ALA A 177 1.04 -39.26 -3.12
CA ALA A 177 2.16 -40.19 -2.98
C ALA A 177 2.07 -41.02 -1.69
N HIS A 178 1.52 -40.46 -0.60
CA HIS A 178 1.34 -41.13 0.68
C HIS A 178 0.05 -41.95 0.78
N THR A 179 -1.03 -41.53 0.12
CA THR A 179 -2.38 -42.09 0.30
C THR A 179 -2.79 -43.07 -0.80
N GLU A 180 -2.33 -42.88 -2.04
CA GLU A 180 -2.71 -43.71 -3.17
C GLU A 180 -1.72 -44.87 -3.40
N GLN A 181 -2.23 -46.04 -3.79
CA GLN A 181 -1.39 -47.19 -4.18
C GLN A 181 -0.91 -47.04 -5.63
N PRO A 182 0.40 -47.14 -5.91
CA PRO A 182 0.92 -47.06 -7.27
C PRO A 182 0.40 -48.19 -8.17
N VAL A 183 -0.03 -47.85 -9.37
CA VAL A 183 -0.61 -48.79 -10.35
C VAL A 183 0.47 -49.51 -11.17
N ASP A 184 1.67 -48.93 -11.27
CA ASP A 184 2.83 -49.51 -11.94
C ASP A 184 4.16 -49.14 -11.26
N ASP A 185 5.25 -49.75 -11.73
CA ASP A 185 6.61 -49.52 -11.19
C ASP A 185 7.08 -48.07 -11.38
N LYS A 186 6.66 -47.39 -12.44
CA LYS A 186 7.05 -45.99 -12.70
C LYS A 186 6.35 -45.04 -11.72
N ALA A 187 5.06 -45.25 -11.48
CA ALA A 187 4.27 -44.53 -10.50
C ALA A 187 4.83 -44.77 -9.08
N ARG A 188 5.28 -46.01 -8.78
CA ARG A 188 5.93 -46.32 -7.50
C ARG A 188 7.23 -45.54 -7.32
N MET A 189 8.11 -45.58 -8.33
CA MET A 189 9.38 -44.84 -8.29
C MET A 189 9.16 -43.32 -8.15
N ARG A 190 8.14 -42.77 -8.83
CA ARG A 190 7.78 -41.35 -8.70
C ARG A 190 7.28 -41.02 -7.29
N ALA A 191 6.36 -41.81 -6.74
CA ALA A 191 5.84 -41.62 -5.39
C ALA A 191 6.96 -41.67 -4.33
N ASP A 192 7.88 -42.64 -4.43
CA ASP A 192 9.03 -42.75 -3.53
C ASP A 192 9.99 -41.56 -3.65
N THR A 193 10.20 -41.07 -4.88
CA THR A 193 11.02 -39.87 -5.14
C THR A 193 10.38 -38.61 -4.53
N ILE A 194 9.06 -38.45 -4.66
CA ILE A 194 8.31 -37.34 -4.06
C ILE A 194 8.44 -37.38 -2.54
N LYS A 195 8.21 -38.55 -1.90
CA LYS A 195 8.36 -38.72 -0.44
C LYS A 195 9.75 -38.35 0.04
N LEU A 196 10.79 -38.84 -0.64
CA LEU A 196 12.18 -38.55 -0.29
C LEU A 196 12.51 -37.06 -0.41
N ARG A 197 12.04 -36.39 -1.46
CA ARG A 197 12.29 -34.95 -1.68
C ARG A 197 11.48 -34.08 -0.73
N ALA A 198 10.24 -34.45 -0.42
CA ALA A 198 9.40 -33.78 0.56
C ALA A 198 10.00 -33.88 1.96
N ALA A 199 10.56 -35.05 2.32
CA ALA A 199 11.27 -35.22 3.58
C ALA A 199 12.45 -34.24 3.69
N ARG A 200 13.11 -33.82 2.60
CA ARG A 200 14.23 -32.86 2.69
C ARG A 200 13.82 -31.41 2.95
N LEU A 201 12.52 -31.10 2.94
CA LEU A 201 12.02 -29.73 3.21
C LEU A 201 12.23 -29.30 4.66
N HIS A 202 12.25 -30.23 5.63
CA HIS A 202 12.48 -29.88 7.04
C HIS A 202 13.95 -29.65 7.38
N ASP A 203 14.88 -30.12 6.55
CA ASP A 203 16.34 -30.06 6.79
C ASP A 203 17.01 -28.82 6.17
N SER A 204 16.28 -27.96 5.48
CA SER A 204 16.86 -26.80 4.81
C SER A 204 17.19 -25.67 5.79
N SER A 205 18.46 -25.56 6.19
CA SER A 205 18.97 -24.52 7.10
C SER A 205 19.15 -23.13 6.46
N SER A 206 18.94 -22.98 5.15
CA SER A 206 19.03 -21.69 4.44
C SER A 206 17.95 -21.56 3.36
N ILE A 207 17.58 -20.32 3.04
CA ILE A 207 16.57 -19.99 2.01
C ILE A 207 17.02 -20.47 0.62
N TYR A 208 18.32 -20.35 0.31
CA TYR A 208 18.90 -20.87 -0.93
C TYR A 208 18.70 -22.39 -1.05
N ASN A 209 18.95 -23.12 0.03
CA ASN A 209 18.76 -24.57 0.10
C ASN A 209 17.27 -24.92 0.00
N LEU A 210 16.39 -24.15 0.65
CA LEU A 210 14.94 -24.35 0.60
C LEU A 210 14.39 -24.18 -0.83
N CYS A 211 14.75 -23.11 -1.55
CA CYS A 211 14.30 -22.89 -2.93
C CYS A 211 14.73 -24.03 -3.86
N THR A 212 15.96 -24.53 -3.68
CA THR A 212 16.47 -25.68 -4.44
C THR A 212 15.71 -26.96 -4.12
N THR A 213 15.39 -27.21 -2.85
CA THR A 213 14.59 -28.37 -2.44
C THR A 213 13.16 -28.31 -2.99
N ILE A 214 12.54 -27.12 -2.99
CA ILE A 214 11.20 -26.91 -3.57
C ILE A 214 11.20 -27.20 -5.08
N LEU A 215 12.18 -26.69 -5.83
CA LEU A 215 12.28 -26.96 -7.27
C LEU A 215 12.47 -28.44 -7.58
N ASN A 216 13.37 -29.10 -6.84
CA ASN A 216 13.56 -30.53 -6.98
C ASN A 216 12.28 -31.30 -6.67
N LEU A 217 11.51 -30.91 -5.65
CA LEU A 217 10.23 -31.54 -5.36
C LEU A 217 9.22 -31.31 -6.50
N ALA A 218 9.14 -30.08 -7.04
CA ALA A 218 8.27 -29.73 -8.16
C ALA A 218 8.57 -30.55 -9.41
N ASP A 219 9.85 -30.79 -9.71
CA ASP A 219 10.26 -31.64 -10.83
C ASP A 219 9.82 -33.10 -10.66
N ALA A 220 9.87 -33.65 -9.45
CA ALA A 220 9.40 -35.02 -9.19
C ALA A 220 7.87 -35.13 -9.21
N ALA A 221 7.19 -34.08 -8.75
CA ALA A 221 5.74 -33.98 -8.76
C ALA A 221 5.18 -33.61 -10.14
N GLU A 222 6.03 -33.22 -11.10
CA GLU A 222 5.65 -32.62 -12.38
C GLU A 222 4.68 -31.42 -12.18
N ALA A 223 4.84 -30.69 -11.08
CA ALA A 223 3.99 -29.56 -10.75
C ALA A 223 4.33 -28.35 -11.63
N ASP A 224 3.30 -27.62 -12.07
CA ASP A 224 3.47 -26.39 -12.84
C ASP A 224 3.87 -25.23 -11.92
N MET A 225 5.17 -25.14 -11.64
CA MET A 225 5.77 -24.16 -10.75
C MET A 225 6.89 -23.39 -11.48
N PRO A 226 7.15 -22.11 -11.13
CA PRO A 226 8.24 -21.36 -11.74
C PRO A 226 9.58 -22.07 -11.53
N ARG A 227 10.24 -22.44 -12.63
CA ARG A 227 11.51 -23.21 -12.62
C ARG A 227 12.74 -22.40 -12.21
N SER A 228 12.57 -21.12 -11.93
CA SER A 228 13.67 -20.21 -11.65
C SER A 228 13.88 -20.08 -10.15
N HIS A 229 15.05 -20.54 -9.68
CA HIS A 229 15.50 -20.36 -8.29
C HIS A 229 15.44 -18.88 -7.88
N LYS A 230 15.95 -17.97 -8.73
CA LYS A 230 15.91 -16.52 -8.49
C LYS A 230 14.51 -15.97 -8.31
N THR A 231 13.51 -16.55 -8.98
CA THR A 231 12.12 -16.10 -8.85
C THR A 231 11.56 -16.52 -7.50
N LEU A 232 11.81 -17.75 -7.05
CA LEU A 232 11.40 -18.20 -5.72
C LEU A 232 12.14 -17.43 -4.61
N GLU A 233 13.46 -17.26 -4.74
CA GLU A 233 14.27 -16.50 -3.80
C GLU A 233 13.78 -15.06 -3.65
N LYS A 234 13.43 -14.39 -4.76
CA LYS A 234 12.84 -13.04 -4.75
C LYS A 234 11.61 -12.95 -3.83
N TYR A 235 10.74 -13.95 -3.86
CA TYR A 235 9.48 -13.92 -3.11
C TYR A 235 9.56 -14.59 -1.73
N MET A 236 10.62 -15.33 -1.44
CA MET A 236 10.83 -16.06 -0.18
C MET A 236 11.84 -15.41 0.77
N ASP A 237 12.64 -14.43 0.29
CA ASP A 237 13.61 -13.71 1.12
C ASP A 237 12.92 -12.69 2.07
N ASP A 238 13.39 -12.63 3.33
CA ASP A 238 12.90 -11.72 4.38
C ASP A 238 13.17 -10.24 4.05
N SER A 239 14.03 -9.98 3.06
CA SER A 239 14.29 -8.68 2.44
C SER A 239 13.05 -8.04 1.79
N PHE A 240 11.98 -8.80 1.54
CA PHE A 240 10.68 -8.28 1.11
C PHE A 240 9.77 -7.86 2.27
N ARG A 241 10.08 -8.26 3.52
CA ARG A 241 9.37 -7.79 4.73
C ARG A 241 9.96 -6.51 5.31
N LYS A 242 11.25 -6.26 5.08
CA LYS A 242 11.90 -5.00 5.41
C LYS A 242 12.37 -4.38 4.12
N GLY A 243 11.66 -3.36 3.62
CA GLY A 243 12.11 -2.53 2.49
C GLY A 243 13.62 -2.26 2.63
N THR A 244 14.40 -2.93 1.80
CA THR A 244 15.83 -3.06 2.03
C THR A 244 16.53 -1.78 1.58
N LYS A 245 16.70 -0.86 2.54
CA LYS A 245 17.90 -0.02 2.58
C LYS A 245 19.12 -0.95 2.56
N LYS A 246 19.89 -0.93 1.49
CA LYS A 246 21.29 -1.38 1.52
C LYS A 246 22.13 -0.28 2.18
N PRO A 247 22.88 -0.56 3.26
CA PRO A 247 24.04 0.25 3.59
C PRO A 247 25.20 -0.13 2.66
N ARG A 248 25.97 0.89 2.25
CA ARG A 248 27.33 0.70 1.72
C ARG A 248 28.29 0.39 2.85
#